data_AF-A0AAV4KL96-F1
#
_entry.id   AF-A0AAV4KL96-F1
#
_cell.length_a   1.000
_cell.length_b   1.000
_cell.length_c   1.000
_cell.angle_alpha   90.00
_cell.angle_beta   90.00
_cell.angle_gamma   90.00
#
_symmetry.space_group_name_H-M   'P 1'
#
loop_
_entity.id
_entity.type
_entity.pdbx_description
1 polymer ?
#
loop_
_entity_poly.entity_id
_entity_poly.type
_entity_poly.pdbx_seq_one_letter_code
_entity_poly.pdbx_strand_id
1 'polypeptide(L)'
;MITQGVRVRDRCDACGGTVVRDVGQFFEGGALGWGSEGHCEDCSHGWCEQDSGPVTPEDIRQVLLQAHGAVRLRLSGRTPRAVGVLRALRGTREVSLAAARVQAAQLAGDGLVGTLVEMEILAVHLRRQNIAVDIEPVA
;
A
#
# COMPACT_ATOMS: atom_id res chain seq x y z
N MET A 1 -10.21 9.12 3.92
CA MET A 1 -9.24 8.94 2.84
C MET A 1 -7.90 8.63 3.47
N ILE A 2 -7.23 7.56 3.07
CA ILE A 2 -5.85 7.24 3.46
C ILE A 2 -4.97 7.54 2.25
N THR A 3 -3.86 8.24 2.41
CA THR A 3 -2.96 8.57 1.30
C THR A 3 -1.51 8.59 1.74
N GLN A 4 -0.62 8.21 0.85
CA GLN A 4 0.83 8.31 1.01
C GLN A 4 1.44 8.65 -0.34
N GLY A 5 2.27 9.69 -0.39
CA GLY A 5 2.95 10.10 -1.60
C GLY A 5 4.36 10.59 -1.32
N VAL A 6 5.16 10.66 -2.37
CA VAL A 6 6.52 11.20 -2.34
C VAL A 6 6.81 11.96 -3.63
N ARG A 7 7.51 13.08 -3.49
CA ARG A 7 8.11 13.78 -4.62
C ARG A 7 9.53 13.28 -4.82
N VAL A 8 9.81 12.74 -6.00
CA VAL A 8 11.13 12.25 -6.38
C VAL A 8 11.70 13.03 -7.57
N ARG A 9 13.03 13.03 -7.67
CA ARG A 9 13.75 13.59 -8.80
C ARG A 9 14.44 12.48 -9.56
N ASP A 10 14.22 12.43 -10.86
CA ASP A 10 14.77 11.45 -11.78
C ASP A 10 15.31 12.14 -13.05
N ARG A 11 15.82 11.35 -14.00
CA ARG A 11 16.23 11.84 -15.32
C ARG A 11 15.11 11.66 -16.33
N CYS A 12 14.95 12.65 -17.21
CA CYS A 12 14.02 12.58 -18.33
C CYS A 12 14.51 11.57 -19.37
N ASP A 13 13.69 10.57 -19.69
CA ASP A 13 14.02 9.60 -20.75
C ASP A 13 14.07 10.23 -22.15
N ALA A 14 13.40 11.37 -22.35
CA ALA A 14 13.36 12.05 -23.65
C ALA A 14 14.57 12.98 -23.92
N CYS A 15 15.09 13.66 -22.90
CA CYS A 15 16.14 14.67 -23.08
C CYS A 15 17.32 14.58 -22.10
N GLY A 16 17.27 13.69 -21.11
CA GLY A 16 18.29 13.55 -20.06
C GLY A 16 18.23 14.63 -18.96
N GLY A 17 17.32 15.61 -19.08
CA GLY A 17 17.10 16.68 -18.11
C GLY A 17 16.51 16.23 -16.78
N THR A 18 16.26 17.18 -15.88
CA THR A 18 15.69 16.86 -14.55
C THR A 18 14.18 16.69 -14.64
N VAL A 19 13.68 15.59 -14.08
CA VAL A 19 12.26 15.31 -13.92
C VAL A 19 11.91 15.42 -12.45
N VAL A 20 10.85 16.17 -12.15
CA VAL A 20 10.20 16.15 -10.83
C VAL A 20 8.89 15.40 -11.00
N ARG A 21 8.70 14.33 -10.23
CA ARG A 21 7.45 13.58 -10.23
C ARG A 21 6.93 13.31 -8.82
N ASP A 22 5.64 13.44 -8.65
CA ASP A 22 4.89 12.99 -7.48
C ASP A 22 4.39 11.57 -7.74
N VAL A 23 4.69 10.65 -6.82
CA VAL A 23 4.25 9.25 -6.87
C VAL A 23 3.44 8.98 -5.63
N GLY A 24 2.26 8.35 -5.77
CA GLY A 24 1.34 8.20 -4.65
C GLY A 24 0.48 6.95 -4.70
N GLN A 25 -0.05 6.62 -3.52
CA GLN A 25 -1.03 5.58 -3.27
C GLN A 25 -2.12 6.15 -2.37
N PHE A 26 -3.38 5.78 -2.62
CA PHE A 26 -4.51 6.24 -1.83
C PHE A 26 -5.58 5.17 -1.69
N PHE A 27 -6.40 5.29 -0.65
CA PHE A 27 -7.60 4.49 -0.44
C PHE A 27 -8.81 5.38 -0.28
N GLU A 28 -9.72 5.26 -1.23
CA GLU A 28 -10.97 6.02 -1.31
C GLU A 28 -12.09 5.13 -1.87
N GLY A 29 -13.31 5.29 -1.36
CA GLY A 29 -14.47 4.53 -1.86
C GLY A 29 -14.39 3.00 -1.70
N GLY A 30 -13.44 2.48 -0.92
CA GLY A 30 -13.17 1.04 -0.82
C GLY A 30 -12.21 0.50 -1.89
N ALA A 31 -11.66 1.37 -2.74
CA ALA A 31 -10.69 1.02 -3.76
C ALA A 31 -9.30 1.54 -3.41
N LEU A 32 -8.30 0.71 -3.68
CA LEU A 32 -6.91 1.10 -3.67
C LEU A 32 -6.57 1.73 -5.01
N GLY A 33 -6.09 2.96 -4.99
CA GLY A 33 -5.62 3.71 -6.14
C GLY A 33 -4.16 4.10 -6.03
N TRP A 34 -3.56 4.42 -7.16
CA TRP A 34 -2.19 4.89 -7.26
C TRP A 34 -2.05 5.83 -8.45
N GLY A 35 -0.97 6.59 -8.47
CA GLY A 35 -0.67 7.43 -9.61
C GLY A 35 0.75 7.97 -9.59
N SER A 36 1.14 8.48 -10.75
CA SER A 36 2.33 9.30 -10.90
C SER A 36 2.02 10.52 -11.77
N GLU A 37 2.49 11.67 -11.35
CA GLU A 37 2.40 12.91 -12.10
C GLU A 37 3.78 13.53 -12.15
N GLY A 38 4.20 13.99 -13.32
CA GLY A 38 5.52 14.58 -13.44
C GLY A 38 5.69 15.40 -14.71
N HIS A 39 6.73 16.22 -14.68
CA HIS A 39 7.19 16.95 -15.85
C HIS A 39 8.72 17.07 -15.83
N CYS A 40 9.30 17.17 -17.02
CA CYS A 40 10.67 17.59 -17.20
C CYS A 40 10.77 19.10 -17.05
N GLU A 41 11.79 19.57 -16.33
CA GLU A 41 12.07 21.01 -16.19
C GLU A 41 12.72 21.58 -17.47
N ASP A 42 13.30 20.72 -18.32
CA ASP A 42 14.13 21.10 -19.48
C ASP A 42 13.45 20.87 -20.85
N CYS A 43 12.33 20.14 -20.91
CA CYS A 43 11.61 19.89 -22.16
C CYS A 43 10.09 19.75 -21.94
N SER A 44 9.31 19.60 -23.02
CA SER A 44 7.85 19.50 -22.95
C SER A 44 7.32 18.13 -22.51
N HIS A 45 8.18 17.23 -22.03
CA HIS A 45 7.75 15.91 -21.59
C HIS A 45 7.10 16.00 -20.21
N GLY A 46 5.87 15.51 -20.10
CA GLY A 46 5.12 15.44 -18.85
C GLY A 46 3.97 14.44 -18.96
N TRP A 47 3.49 13.96 -17.82
CA TRP A 47 2.45 12.94 -17.75
C TRP A 47 1.67 13.08 -16.43
N CYS A 48 0.45 12.53 -16.45
CA CYS A 48 -0.40 12.37 -15.27
C CYS A 48 -1.15 11.04 -15.45
N GLU A 49 -0.73 10.04 -14.69
CA GLU A 49 -1.25 8.68 -14.78
C GLU A 49 -1.83 8.29 -13.42
N GLN A 50 -3.04 7.75 -13.44
CA GLN A 50 -3.72 7.23 -12.26
C GLN A 50 -4.47 5.96 -12.62
N ASP A 51 -4.46 4.99 -11.72
CA ASP A 51 -5.20 3.74 -11.88
C ASP A 51 -5.59 3.17 -10.51
N SER A 52 -6.40 2.11 -10.50
CA SER A 52 -6.89 1.47 -9.29
C SER A 52 -7.03 -0.04 -9.46
N GLY A 53 -6.94 -0.77 -8.34
CA GLY A 53 -7.01 -2.22 -8.37
C GLY A 53 -6.56 -2.88 -7.07
N PRO A 54 -6.49 -4.23 -7.05
CA PRO A 54 -6.26 -4.98 -5.83
C PRO A 54 -4.79 -4.95 -5.35
N VAL A 55 -3.86 -4.58 -6.23
CA VAL A 55 -2.41 -4.60 -5.98
C VAL A 55 -1.79 -3.36 -6.61
N THR A 56 -1.01 -2.62 -5.83
CA THR A 56 -0.24 -1.49 -6.35
C THR A 56 0.90 -2.01 -7.24
N PRO A 57 1.12 -1.40 -8.42
CA PRO A 57 2.26 -1.71 -9.28
C PRO A 57 3.59 -1.63 -8.53
N GLU A 58 4.50 -2.54 -8.87
CA GLU A 58 5.74 -2.74 -8.10
C GLU A 58 6.66 -1.52 -8.15
N ASP A 59 6.69 -0.80 -9.27
CA ASP A 59 7.47 0.43 -9.45
C ASP A 59 7.00 1.54 -8.49
N ILE A 60 5.69 1.77 -8.38
CA ILE A 60 5.10 2.72 -7.42
C ILE A 60 5.34 2.24 -5.98
N ARG A 61 5.12 0.95 -5.73
CA ARG A 61 5.31 0.35 -4.41
C ARG A 61 6.74 0.56 -3.91
N GLN A 62 7.75 0.31 -4.76
CA GLN A 62 9.16 0.47 -4.38
C GLN A 62 9.53 1.92 -4.10
N VAL A 63 9.05 2.87 -4.91
CA VAL A 63 9.28 4.31 -4.66
C VAL A 63 8.73 4.72 -3.29
N LEU A 64 7.54 4.26 -2.93
CA LEU A 64 6.93 4.56 -1.63
C LEU A 64 7.68 3.90 -0.47
N LEU A 65 8.09 2.64 -0.62
CA LEU A 65 8.86 1.92 0.41
C LEU A 65 10.24 2.54 0.62
N GLN A 66 10.92 2.96 -0.44
CA GLN A 66 12.23 3.63 -0.33
C GLN A 66 12.11 4.99 0.38
N ALA A 67 11.04 5.72 0.10
CA ALA A 67 10.82 7.05 0.67
C ALA A 67 10.38 7.02 2.13
N HIS A 68 9.49 6.09 2.49
CA HIS A 68 8.79 6.10 3.79
C HIS A 68 9.18 4.93 4.70
N GLY A 69 9.93 3.96 4.18
CA GLY A 69 10.14 2.68 4.84
C GLY A 69 8.91 1.77 4.78
N ALA A 70 9.11 0.51 5.14
CA ALA A 70 8.03 -0.43 5.30
C ALA A 70 7.38 -0.29 6.69
N VAL A 71 6.09 -0.59 6.78
CA VAL A 71 5.39 -0.75 8.06
C VAL A 71 4.88 -2.18 8.22
N ARG A 72 4.71 -2.59 9.47
CA ARG A 72 4.24 -3.90 9.88
C ARG A 72 2.89 -3.77 10.56
N LEU A 73 1.93 -4.59 10.11
CA LEU A 73 0.62 -4.79 10.73
C LEU A 73 0.63 -6.07 11.57
N ARG A 74 0.25 -5.99 12.84
CA ARG A 74 0.14 -7.14 13.75
C ARG A 74 -1.23 -7.20 14.40
N LEU A 75 -1.67 -8.41 14.76
CA LEU A 75 -2.81 -8.58 15.65
C LEU A 75 -2.42 -8.13 17.06
N SER A 76 -3.28 -7.35 17.70
CA SER A 76 -3.09 -6.91 19.08
C SER A 76 -4.20 -7.40 20.00
N GLY A 77 -3.91 -7.52 21.29
CA GLY A 77 -4.85 -8.02 22.29
C GLY A 77 -5.16 -9.53 22.17
N ARG A 78 -6.43 -9.89 22.37
CA ARG A 78 -6.87 -11.30 22.42
C ARG A 78 -6.82 -11.94 21.03
N THR A 79 -6.35 -13.18 20.96
CA THR A 79 -6.34 -13.98 19.72
C THR A 79 -7.73 -14.03 19.08
N PRO A 80 -7.90 -13.46 17.87
CA PRO A 80 -9.18 -13.41 17.20
C PRO A 80 -9.56 -14.77 16.61
N ARG A 81 -10.85 -14.98 16.33
CA ARG A 81 -11.32 -16.17 15.63
C ARG A 81 -10.79 -16.15 14.18
N ALA A 82 -10.20 -17.25 13.73
CA ALA A 82 -9.64 -17.39 12.38
C ALA A 82 -10.62 -17.01 11.26
N VAL A 83 -11.91 -17.31 11.44
CA VAL A 83 -12.97 -16.94 10.48
C VAL A 83 -13.09 -15.42 10.28
N GLY A 84 -12.97 -14.64 11.36
CA GLY A 84 -13.01 -13.17 11.29
C GLY A 84 -11.82 -12.60 10.54
N VAL A 85 -10.62 -13.14 10.80
CA VAL A 85 -9.38 -12.74 10.11
C VAL A 85 -9.48 -13.05 8.62
N LEU A 86 -9.89 -14.27 8.25
CA LEU A 86 -10.04 -14.68 6.85
C LEU A 86 -11.09 -13.85 6.11
N ARG A 87 -12.21 -13.52 6.78
CA ARG A 87 -13.25 -12.65 6.20
C ARG A 87 -12.72 -11.24 5.94
N ALA A 88 -11.95 -10.68 6.89
CA ALA A 88 -11.34 -9.37 6.71
C ALA A 88 -10.35 -9.35 5.54
N LEU A 89 -9.44 -10.33 5.49
CA LEU A 89 -8.43 -10.43 4.43
C LEU A 89 -9.07 -10.55 3.03
N ARG A 90 -10.06 -11.42 2.88
CA ARG A 90 -10.77 -11.60 1.59
C ARG A 90 -11.65 -10.41 1.20
N GLY A 91 -11.99 -9.53 2.14
CA GLY A 91 -12.75 -8.31 1.85
C GLY A 91 -11.90 -7.15 1.34
N THR A 92 -10.56 -7.27 1.37
CA THR A 92 -9.63 -6.16 1.03
C THR A 92 -9.09 -6.25 -0.39
N ARG A 93 -9.00 -7.47 -0.93
CA ARG A 93 -8.36 -7.79 -2.21
C ARG A 93 -8.99 -9.07 -2.75
N GLU A 94 -8.91 -9.29 -4.06
CA GLU A 94 -9.25 -10.57 -4.71
C GLU A 94 -8.21 -11.65 -4.40
N VAL A 95 -8.00 -11.94 -3.11
CA VAL A 95 -7.00 -12.88 -2.63
C VAL A 95 -7.65 -14.27 -2.55
N SER A 96 -6.98 -15.26 -3.11
CA SER A 96 -7.39 -16.66 -3.01
C SER A 96 -7.46 -17.11 -1.54
N LEU A 97 -8.30 -18.10 -1.23
CA LEU A 97 -8.38 -18.62 0.14
C LEU A 97 -7.01 -19.11 0.65
N ALA A 98 -6.20 -19.70 -0.22
CA ALA A 98 -4.85 -20.16 0.13
C ALA A 98 -3.96 -18.98 0.55
N ALA A 99 -3.92 -17.91 -0.24
CA ALA A 99 -3.15 -16.72 0.08
C ALA A 99 -3.68 -16.01 1.34
N ALA A 100 -5.00 -15.97 1.55
CA ALA A 100 -5.59 -15.42 2.77
C ALA A 100 -5.19 -16.22 4.02
N ARG A 101 -5.05 -17.56 3.92
CA ARG A 101 -4.57 -18.39 5.03
C ARG A 101 -3.10 -18.12 5.37
N VAL A 102 -2.26 -17.93 4.35
CA VAL A 102 -0.85 -17.55 4.55
C VAL A 102 -0.76 -16.20 5.26
N GLN A 103 -1.51 -15.21 4.79
CA GLN A 103 -1.54 -13.89 5.41
C GLN A 103 -2.09 -13.92 6.85
N ALA A 104 -3.11 -14.75 7.12
CA ALA A 104 -3.62 -14.93 8.47
C ALA A 104 -2.57 -15.54 9.42
N ALA A 105 -1.77 -16.49 8.93
CA ALA A 105 -0.67 -17.06 9.70
C ALA A 105 0.43 -16.02 9.98
N GLN A 106 0.77 -15.19 8.98
CA GLN A 106 1.72 -14.09 9.16
C GLN A 106 1.23 -13.08 10.19
N LEU A 107 -0.03 -12.65 10.12
CA LEU A 107 -0.65 -11.75 11.10
C LEU A 107 -0.62 -12.30 12.54
N ALA A 108 -0.78 -13.61 12.70
CA ALA A 108 -0.70 -14.27 14.00
C ALA A 108 0.73 -14.45 14.53
N GLY A 109 1.73 -14.36 13.66
CA GLY A 109 3.15 -14.43 14.00
C GLY A 109 3.80 -13.04 13.94
N ASP A 110 4.69 -12.86 12.96
CA ASP A 110 5.55 -11.68 12.83
C ASP A 110 4.87 -10.45 12.21
N GLY A 111 3.62 -10.57 11.78
CA GLY A 111 2.86 -9.51 11.11
C GLY A 111 3.00 -9.51 9.59
N LEU A 112 2.16 -8.70 8.94
CA LEU A 112 2.23 -8.41 7.51
C LEU A 112 3.04 -7.13 7.29
N VAL A 113 3.86 -7.10 6.24
CA VAL A 113 4.71 -5.94 5.92
C VAL A 113 4.35 -5.37 4.56
N GLY A 114 4.25 -4.05 4.47
CA GLY A 114 4.00 -3.34 3.22
C GLY A 114 4.06 -1.83 3.37
N THR A 115 3.46 -1.11 2.42
CA THR A 115 3.34 0.35 2.53
C THR A 115 2.32 0.72 3.62
N LEU A 116 2.33 1.99 4.05
CA LEU A 116 1.40 2.47 5.06
C LEU A 116 -0.06 2.31 4.61
N VAL A 117 -0.37 2.71 3.38
CA VAL A 117 -1.74 2.65 2.85
C VAL A 117 -2.23 1.20 2.80
N GLU A 118 -1.39 0.26 2.37
CA GLU A 118 -1.76 -1.16 2.34
C GLU A 118 -2.08 -1.71 3.74
N MET A 119 -1.26 -1.40 4.73
CA MET A 119 -1.48 -1.88 6.09
C MET A 119 -2.69 -1.22 6.73
N GLU A 120 -2.94 0.07 6.47
CA GLU A 120 -4.13 0.77 6.95
C GLU A 120 -5.42 0.24 6.31
N ILE A 121 -5.42 -0.12 5.02
CA ILE A 121 -6.55 -0.79 4.37
C ILE A 121 -6.87 -2.09 5.13
N LEU A 122 -5.87 -2.95 5.32
CA LEU A 122 -6.06 -4.21 6.05
C LEU A 122 -6.57 -3.96 7.48
N ALA A 123 -6.01 -2.95 8.16
CA ALA A 123 -6.42 -2.58 9.50
C ALA A 123 -7.88 -2.12 9.58
N VAL A 124 -8.35 -1.30 8.64
CA VAL A 124 -9.77 -0.89 8.55
C VAL A 124 -10.68 -2.11 8.44
N HIS A 125 -10.33 -3.08 7.59
CA HIS A 125 -11.14 -4.28 7.40
C HIS A 125 -11.10 -5.23 8.61
N LEU A 126 -9.96 -5.38 9.27
CA LEU A 126 -9.83 -6.16 10.51
C LEU A 126 -10.63 -5.51 11.66
N ARG A 127 -10.53 -4.19 11.83
CA ARG A 127 -11.28 -3.43 12.84
C ARG A 127 -12.79 -3.52 12.63
N ARG A 128 -13.27 -3.56 11.37
CA ARG A 128 -14.69 -3.84 11.05
C ARG A 128 -15.19 -5.21 11.53
N GLN A 129 -14.29 -6.16 11.77
CA GLN A 129 -14.59 -7.46 12.36
C GLN A 129 -14.33 -7.51 13.88
N ASN A 130 -14.14 -6.35 14.52
CA ASN A 130 -13.75 -6.21 15.93
C ASN A 130 -12.41 -6.90 16.27
N ILE A 131 -11.47 -6.89 15.32
CA ILE A 131 -10.12 -7.41 15.50
C ILE A 131 -9.18 -6.23 15.75
N ALA A 132 -8.55 -6.22 16.92
CA ALA A 132 -7.56 -5.21 17.28
C ALA A 132 -6.24 -5.48 16.54
N VAL A 133 -5.64 -4.40 16.05
CA VAL A 133 -4.41 -4.42 15.26
C VAL A 133 -3.57 -3.17 15.51
N ASP A 134 -2.26 -3.36 15.46
CA ASP A 134 -1.26 -2.31 15.59
C ASP A 134 -0.47 -2.20 14.29
N ILE A 135 -0.08 -0.97 13.93
CA ILE A 135 0.80 -0.68 12.79
C ILE A 135 2.05 0.00 13.34
N GLU A 136 3.21 -0.54 13.01
CA GLU A 136 4.51 -0.06 13.48
C GLU A 136 5.53 0.02 12.33
N PRO A 137 6.51 0.94 12.35
CA PRO A 137 7.62 0.92 11.39
C PRO A 137 8.42 -0.38 11.46
N VAL A 138 8.93 -0.84 10.31
CA VAL A 138 9.93 -1.90 10.27
C VAL A 138 11.31 -1.27 10.53
N ALA A 139 11.95 -1.65 11.63
CA ALA A 139 13.32 -1.27 11.96
C ALA A 139 14.36 -1.97 11.07
#